data_AF-A0A7J7LEK4-F1
#
_entry.id   AF-A0A7J7LEK4-F1
#
_cell.length_a   1.000
_cell.length_b   1.000
_cell.length_c   1.000
_cell.angle_alpha   90.00
_cell.angle_beta   90.00
_cell.angle_gamma   90.00
#
_symmetry.space_group_name_H-M   'P 1'
#
loop_
_entity.id
_entity.type
_entity.pdbx_description
1 polymer ?
#
loop_
_entity_poly.entity_id
_entity_poly.type
_entity_poly.pdbx_seq_one_letter_code
_entity_poly.pdbx_strand_id
1 'polypeptide(L)'
;MSLHLFFLYEFAGKVGHNLYFAFPDYNHSQTPLGFEYRSFNITYPGTLQFTGNVAPSTGALQITPDTSSTLDRFQNKFGRVVYKTPFKLWEGDVNSIDGKIASFSTSFDVNIYRHINTTPGEGLAFIIVPDLDIPAQSNGQYLGLTNVSTNGNWTKHLIAIELDTVK
;
A
#
# COMPACT_ATOMS: atom_id res chain seq x y z
N MET A 1 12.85 -9.42 -9.73
CA MET A 1 12.67 -8.40 -8.66
C MET A 1 11.52 -8.87 -7.78
N SER A 2 11.69 -8.77 -6.47
CA SER A 2 10.74 -9.24 -5.45
C SER A 2 9.93 -8.04 -4.98
N LEU A 3 8.61 -8.07 -5.09
CA LEU A 3 7.78 -6.88 -4.90
C LEU A 3 6.72 -7.05 -3.79
N HIS A 4 6.27 -5.94 -3.23
CA HIS A 4 5.46 -5.82 -2.02
C HIS A 4 4.27 -4.86 -2.26
N LEU A 5 3.06 -5.14 -1.74
CA LEU A 5 1.80 -4.70 -2.41
C LEU A 5 0.69 -3.94 -1.64
N PHE A 6 0.79 -2.67 -1.24
CA PHE A 6 -0.18 -2.14 -0.25
C PHE A 6 -0.37 -0.61 -0.20
N PHE A 7 -1.20 -0.18 0.76
CA PHE A 7 -1.69 1.17 1.00
C PHE A 7 -0.71 2.08 1.75
N LEU A 8 -0.67 3.36 1.36
CA LEU A 8 -0.15 4.47 2.16
C LEU A 8 -1.21 5.56 2.32
N TYR A 9 -1.32 6.21 3.48
CA TYR A 9 -2.33 7.24 3.75
C TYR A 9 -1.86 8.27 4.78
N GLU A 10 -2.43 9.49 4.77
CA GLU A 10 -2.05 10.60 5.67
C GLU A 10 -3.18 11.23 6.53
N PHE A 11 -4.47 10.91 6.34
CA PHE A 11 -5.55 11.46 7.21
C PHE A 11 -6.52 10.38 7.73
N ALA A 12 -7.78 10.67 8.07
CA ALA A 12 -8.66 9.72 8.76
C ALA A 12 -9.38 8.77 7.78
N GLY A 13 -9.13 7.46 7.86
CA GLY A 13 -9.57 6.59 6.77
C GLY A 13 -9.37 5.13 7.06
N LYS A 14 -10.38 4.36 6.63
CA LYS A 14 -10.48 2.93 6.86
C LYS A 14 -10.48 2.24 5.51
N VAL A 15 -9.53 1.35 5.28
CA VAL A 15 -9.60 0.40 4.16
C VAL A 15 -10.41 -0.80 4.64
N GLY A 16 -11.57 -1.00 4.01
CA GLY A 16 -12.60 -1.97 4.32
C GLY A 16 -12.63 -3.16 3.35
N HIS A 17 -13.68 -3.95 3.49
CA HIS A 17 -13.75 -5.40 3.34
C HIS A 17 -13.44 -5.95 1.93
N ASN A 18 -12.66 -7.04 1.89
CA ASN A 18 -12.23 -7.79 0.70
C ASN A 18 -11.06 -7.15 -0.04
N LEU A 19 -9.87 -7.37 0.50
CA LEU A 19 -8.64 -7.19 -0.26
C LEU A 19 -8.33 -8.49 -1.01
N TYR A 20 -8.70 -8.56 -2.30
CA TYR A 20 -8.45 -9.72 -3.15
C TYR A 20 -7.22 -9.47 -4.02
N PHE A 21 -6.27 -10.41 -4.00
CA PHE A 21 -5.18 -10.45 -4.95
C PHE A 21 -5.18 -11.78 -5.67
N ALA A 22 -5.02 -11.76 -6.99
CA ALA A 22 -4.72 -12.96 -7.75
C ALA A 22 -3.49 -12.71 -8.63
N PHE A 23 -2.49 -13.58 -8.47
CA PHE A 23 -1.35 -13.67 -9.38
C PHE A 23 -1.48 -14.98 -10.17
N PRO A 24 -1.52 -14.95 -11.51
CA PRO A 24 -1.34 -16.16 -12.31
C PRO A 24 0.08 -16.68 -12.11
N ASP A 25 0.18 -18.00 -12.04
CA ASP A 25 1.46 -18.69 -11.96
C ASP A 25 2.14 -18.72 -13.34
N TYR A 26 3.47 -18.61 -13.32
CA TYR A 26 4.36 -18.64 -14.48
C TYR A 26 4.36 -20.00 -15.20
N ASN A 27 4.02 -21.06 -14.46
CA ASN A 27 3.80 -22.40 -14.98
C ASN A 27 2.35 -22.77 -14.67
N HIS A 28 1.62 -23.31 -15.64
CA HIS A 28 0.24 -23.80 -15.52
C HIS A 28 0.01 -24.92 -14.46
N SER A 29 0.94 -25.13 -13.53
CA SER A 29 1.02 -26.29 -12.63
C SER A 29 1.05 -25.94 -11.13
N GLN A 30 1.13 -24.68 -10.70
CA GLN A 30 0.78 -24.33 -9.32
C GLN A 30 -0.43 -23.42 -9.23
N THR A 31 -1.06 -23.46 -8.06
CA THR A 31 -2.22 -22.66 -7.74
C THR A 31 -1.83 -21.18 -7.71
N PRO A 32 -2.61 -20.29 -8.37
CA PRO A 32 -2.45 -18.84 -8.26
C PRO A 32 -2.27 -18.43 -6.80
N LEU A 33 -1.24 -17.62 -6.50
CA LEU A 33 -1.11 -17.06 -5.16
C LEU A 33 -2.28 -16.07 -5.01
N GLY A 34 -3.24 -16.47 -4.19
CA GLY A 34 -4.44 -15.70 -3.92
C GLY A 34 -4.53 -15.41 -2.44
N PHE A 35 -4.72 -14.15 -2.06
CA PHE A 35 -5.01 -13.82 -0.67
C PHE A 35 -6.22 -12.90 -0.59
N GLU A 36 -7.08 -13.22 0.37
CA GLU A 36 -8.32 -12.50 0.65
C GLU A 36 -8.35 -12.11 2.12
N TYR A 37 -8.35 -10.80 2.39
CA TYR A 37 -8.56 -10.27 3.73
C TYR A 37 -9.97 -9.70 3.85
N ARG A 38 -10.86 -10.44 4.51
CA ARG A 38 -12.26 -10.03 4.75
C ARG A 38 -12.43 -9.15 5.98
N SER A 39 -11.51 -9.25 6.95
CA SER A 39 -11.58 -8.47 8.19
C SER A 39 -10.21 -8.37 8.86
N PHE A 40 -9.86 -7.18 9.33
CA PHE A 40 -8.62 -6.90 10.06
C PHE A 40 -8.77 -7.01 11.57
N ASN A 41 -8.28 -8.14 12.12
CA ASN A 41 -8.08 -8.34 13.55
C ASN A 41 -6.58 -8.25 13.90
N ILE A 42 -6.28 -8.10 15.18
CA ILE A 42 -4.92 -7.86 15.70
C ILE A 42 -4.00 -9.09 15.51
N THR A 43 -4.56 -10.23 15.11
CA THR A 43 -3.87 -11.52 14.98
C THR A 43 -3.70 -11.88 13.51
N TYR A 44 -3.00 -11.04 12.75
CA TYR A 44 -2.57 -11.45 11.42
C TYR A 44 -1.33 -12.34 11.50
N PRO A 45 -1.35 -13.52 10.86
CA PRO A 45 -0.34 -14.58 11.03
C PRO A 45 0.98 -14.26 10.32
N GLY A 46 1.62 -13.15 10.68
CA GLY A 46 2.98 -12.80 10.26
C GLY A 46 3.15 -12.40 8.79
N THR A 47 2.13 -12.53 7.93
CA THR A 47 2.21 -12.24 6.48
C THR A 47 2.20 -10.76 6.15
N LEU A 48 1.57 -9.93 6.97
CA LEU A 48 1.54 -8.47 6.81
C LEU A 48 2.57 -7.80 7.72
N GLN A 49 3.25 -6.80 7.19
CA GLN A 49 4.10 -5.86 7.90
C GLN A 49 3.39 -4.52 8.00
N PHE A 50 3.31 -3.99 9.21
CA PHE A 50 2.71 -2.69 9.50
C PHE A 50 3.84 -1.73 9.84
N THR A 51 3.88 -0.57 9.20
CA THR A 51 4.85 0.50 9.43
C THR A 51 4.11 1.81 9.62
N GLY A 52 4.62 2.69 10.47
CA GLY A 52 3.97 3.97 10.76
C GLY A 52 2.75 3.81 11.68
N ASN A 53 1.67 4.54 11.38
CA ASN A 53 0.52 4.68 12.26
C ASN A 53 -0.63 3.70 12.00
N VAL A 54 -0.38 2.60 11.29
CA VAL A 54 -1.43 1.65 10.95
C VAL A 54 -1.93 0.91 12.19
N ALA A 55 -3.25 0.85 12.34
CA ALA A 55 -3.91 0.04 13.37
C ALA A 55 -5.14 -0.68 12.79
N PRO A 56 -5.34 -1.98 13.09
CA PRO A 56 -6.63 -2.60 12.88
C PRO A 56 -7.71 -1.93 13.76
N SER A 57 -8.86 -1.59 13.18
CA SER A 57 -9.95 -0.90 13.87
C SER A 57 -11.29 -1.41 13.34
N THR A 58 -12.08 -2.04 14.21
CA THR A 58 -13.44 -2.51 13.87
C THR A 58 -13.50 -3.43 12.63
N GLY A 59 -12.47 -4.26 12.39
CA GLY A 59 -12.40 -5.15 11.23
C GLY A 59 -11.87 -4.51 9.94
N ALA A 60 -11.44 -3.24 9.99
CA ALA A 60 -10.80 -2.52 8.88
C ALA A 60 -9.34 -2.16 9.21
N LEU A 61 -8.53 -1.83 8.20
CA LEU A 61 -7.25 -1.17 8.43
C LEU A 61 -7.45 0.33 8.51
N GLN A 62 -7.12 0.89 9.67
CA GLN A 62 -6.96 2.32 9.81
C GLN A 62 -5.52 2.65 9.48
N ILE A 63 -5.27 3.09 8.24
CA ILE A 63 -3.91 3.33 7.74
C ILE A 63 -3.28 4.54 8.45
N THR A 64 -4.07 5.56 8.73
CA THR A 64 -3.68 6.69 9.59
C THR A 64 -4.76 7.01 10.62
N PRO A 65 -4.39 7.64 11.75
CA PRO A 65 -5.28 7.81 12.89
C PRO A 65 -6.62 8.49 12.55
N ASP A 66 -7.73 7.96 13.07
CA ASP A 66 -9.13 8.39 12.81
C ASP A 66 -9.93 8.66 14.11
N THR A 67 -9.32 8.52 15.31
CA THR A 67 -10.05 8.69 16.59
C THR A 67 -9.64 9.98 17.34
N SER A 68 -10.66 10.77 17.73
CA SER A 68 -10.62 12.15 18.24
C SER A 68 -9.75 12.35 19.49
N SER A 69 -9.01 13.45 19.63
CA SER A 69 -9.50 14.66 20.33
C SER A 69 -8.67 15.93 20.08
N THR A 70 -7.62 15.89 19.25
CA THR A 70 -6.79 17.07 18.93
C THR A 70 -6.33 16.97 17.48
N LEU A 71 -6.61 17.99 16.68
CA LEU A 71 -6.33 18.06 15.23
C LEU A 71 -4.84 17.84 14.90
N ASP A 72 -3.97 18.18 15.85
CA ASP A 72 -2.50 18.10 15.80
C ASP A 72 -1.99 16.65 15.66
N ARG A 73 -2.83 15.64 15.99
CA ARG A 73 -2.46 14.22 15.84
C ARG A 73 -2.65 13.67 14.43
N PHE A 74 -3.27 14.41 13.52
CA PHE A 74 -3.61 13.95 12.17
C PHE A 74 -2.68 14.46 11.07
N GLN A 75 -1.82 15.44 11.36
CA GLN A 75 -0.88 15.97 10.36
C GLN A 75 0.41 15.15 10.31
N ASN A 76 1.04 15.06 9.14
CA ASN A 76 2.35 14.44 8.97
C ASN A 76 2.38 12.97 9.44
N LYS A 77 1.29 12.25 9.22
CA LYS A 77 1.16 10.83 9.56
C LYS A 77 1.28 10.00 8.30
N PHE A 78 1.91 8.85 8.43
CA PHE A 78 1.87 7.87 7.37
C PHE A 78 1.60 6.51 7.99
N GLY A 79 0.96 5.64 7.25
CA GLY A 79 0.92 4.23 7.58
C GLY A 79 1.13 3.42 6.32
N ARG A 80 1.96 2.38 6.41
CA ARG A 80 2.18 1.42 5.34
C ARG A 80 1.83 0.04 5.85
N VAL A 81 1.00 -0.69 5.11
CA VAL A 81 0.92 -2.15 5.27
C VAL A 81 1.74 -2.77 4.16
N VAL A 82 2.29 -3.97 4.31
CA VAL A 82 3.00 -4.69 3.26
C VAL A 82 2.86 -6.20 3.42
N TYR A 83 2.61 -6.97 2.36
CA TYR A 83 2.68 -8.43 2.36
C TYR A 83 4.13 -8.83 2.23
N LYS A 84 4.69 -9.41 3.29
CA LYS A 84 6.12 -9.64 3.47
C LYS A 84 6.73 -10.62 2.47
N THR A 85 5.92 -11.53 1.92
CA THR A 85 6.40 -12.50 0.96
C THR A 85 6.43 -11.84 -0.41
N PRO A 86 7.60 -11.61 -1.00
CA PRO A 86 7.63 -10.91 -2.26
C PRO A 86 7.19 -11.82 -3.43
N PHE A 87 6.73 -11.19 -4.50
CA PHE A 87 6.40 -11.87 -5.76
C PHE A 87 7.28 -11.41 -6.92
N LYS A 88 7.52 -12.31 -7.88
CA LYS A 88 8.18 -11.98 -9.15
C LYS A 88 7.16 -11.39 -10.12
N LEU A 89 7.39 -10.19 -10.64
CA LEU A 89 6.56 -9.61 -11.71
C LEU A 89 7.02 -9.98 -13.12
N TRP A 90 8.27 -10.40 -13.29
CA TRP A 90 8.77 -10.88 -14.57
C TRP A 90 9.96 -11.81 -14.37
N GLU A 91 10.24 -12.62 -15.39
CA GLU A 91 11.40 -13.50 -15.48
C GLU A 91 11.92 -13.50 -16.92
N GLY A 92 13.24 -13.52 -17.07
CA GLY A 92 13.91 -13.35 -18.36
C GLY A 92 13.88 -11.90 -18.87
N ASP A 93 14.25 -11.73 -20.13
CA ASP A 93 14.11 -10.47 -20.84
C ASP A 93 12.66 -10.29 -21.28
N VAL A 94 11.99 -9.27 -20.74
CA VAL A 94 10.58 -8.94 -21.03
C VAL A 94 10.31 -8.65 -22.50
N ASN A 95 11.34 -8.40 -23.31
CA ASN A 95 11.23 -8.19 -24.75
C ASN A 95 11.55 -9.45 -25.58
N SER A 96 11.89 -10.56 -24.93
CA SER A 96 12.19 -11.84 -25.58
C SER A 96 10.98 -12.78 -25.57
N ILE A 97 10.98 -13.76 -26.49
CA ILE A 97 9.93 -14.80 -26.57
C ILE A 97 9.90 -15.68 -25.31
N ASP A 98 11.04 -15.87 -24.66
CA ASP A 98 11.18 -16.66 -23.44
C ASP A 98 10.90 -15.85 -22.17
N GLY A 99 10.79 -14.52 -22.31
CA GLY A 99 10.43 -13.62 -21.23
C GLY A 99 8.99 -13.83 -20.81
N LYS A 100 8.73 -13.80 -19.51
CA LYS A 100 7.35 -13.80 -19.01
C LYS A 100 7.10 -12.67 -18.04
N ILE A 101 5.89 -12.15 -18.09
CA ILE A 101 5.39 -11.06 -17.26
C ILE A 101 4.18 -11.57 -16.50
N ALA A 102 4.11 -11.27 -15.21
CA ALA A 102 2.96 -11.59 -14.39
C ALA A 102 1.84 -10.56 -14.62
N SER A 103 0.63 -11.07 -14.83
CA SER A 103 -0.58 -10.26 -14.67
C SER A 103 -0.98 -10.25 -13.19
N PHE A 104 -1.72 -9.26 -12.72
CA PHE A 104 -2.34 -9.35 -11.41
C PHE A 104 -3.64 -8.55 -11.38
N SER A 105 -4.54 -8.91 -10.47
CA SER A 105 -5.69 -8.09 -10.13
C SER A 105 -5.71 -7.82 -8.64
N THR A 106 -6.15 -6.62 -8.28
CA THR A 106 -6.41 -6.22 -6.91
C THR A 106 -7.79 -5.58 -6.81
N SER A 107 -8.48 -5.81 -5.70
CA SER A 107 -9.71 -5.11 -5.35
C SER A 107 -9.71 -4.85 -3.85
N PHE A 108 -10.20 -3.69 -3.45
CA PHE A 108 -10.31 -3.27 -2.06
C PHE A 108 -11.39 -2.20 -1.92
N ASP A 109 -12.06 -2.19 -0.77
CA ASP A 109 -12.95 -1.10 -0.39
C ASP A 109 -12.18 -0.07 0.43
N VAL A 110 -12.40 1.21 0.16
CA VAL A 110 -11.82 2.30 0.97
C VAL A 110 -12.88 3.30 1.38
N ASN A 111 -12.81 3.73 2.64
CA ASN A 111 -13.51 4.88 3.17
C ASN A 111 -12.49 5.94 3.55
N ILE A 112 -12.54 7.08 2.84
CA ILE A 112 -11.70 8.25 3.10
C ILE A 112 -12.60 9.29 3.75
N TYR A 113 -12.34 9.60 5.03
CA TYR A 113 -13.08 10.60 5.78
C TYR A 113 -12.21 11.82 6.06
N ARG A 114 -12.82 13.01 5.97
CA ARG A 114 -12.17 14.26 6.36
C ARG A 114 -13.10 15.03 7.27
N HIS A 115 -12.56 15.52 8.38
CA HIS A 115 -13.26 16.48 9.23
C HIS A 115 -13.54 17.78 8.47
N ILE A 116 -14.63 18.44 8.84
CA ILE A 116 -15.01 19.73 8.24
C ILE A 116 -13.98 20.80 8.65
N ASN A 117 -13.69 21.74 7.75
CA ASN A 117 -12.75 22.85 7.97
C ASN A 117 -11.29 22.45 8.27
N THR A 118 -10.85 21.24 7.87
CA THR A 118 -9.42 20.86 7.90
C THR A 118 -8.79 20.95 6.51
N THR A 119 -7.48 21.15 6.47
CA THR A 119 -6.69 21.05 5.23
C THR A 119 -6.94 19.68 4.57
N PRO A 120 -7.33 19.62 3.28
CA PRO A 120 -7.38 18.37 2.53
C PRO A 120 -5.98 17.82 2.26
N GLY A 121 -5.92 16.59 1.81
CA GLY A 121 -4.67 15.88 1.56
C GLY A 121 -4.41 14.82 2.62
N GLU A 122 -3.44 13.93 2.41
CA GLU A 122 -2.66 13.82 1.16
C GLU A 122 -3.39 12.89 0.19
N GLY A 123 -3.36 11.57 0.42
CA GLY A 123 -4.10 10.62 -0.42
C GLY A 123 -3.80 9.17 -0.03
N LEU A 124 -4.45 8.22 -0.71
CA LEU A 124 -4.19 6.80 -0.56
C LEU A 124 -3.40 6.26 -1.77
N ALA A 125 -2.32 5.52 -1.59
CA ALA A 125 -1.62 4.89 -2.71
C ALA A 125 -1.60 3.37 -2.62
N PHE A 126 -1.94 2.66 -3.69
CA PHE A 126 -1.62 1.24 -3.85
C PHE A 126 -0.24 1.09 -4.49
N ILE A 127 0.68 0.38 -3.82
CA ILE A 127 2.10 0.40 -4.20
C ILE A 127 2.63 -0.98 -4.56
N ILE A 128 3.61 -1.00 -5.46
CA ILE A 128 4.46 -2.15 -5.76
C ILE A 128 5.90 -1.72 -5.53
N VAL A 129 6.55 -2.26 -4.50
CA VAL A 129 7.89 -1.81 -4.07
C VAL A 129 8.90 -2.94 -3.93
N PRO A 130 10.16 -2.73 -4.34
CA PRO A 130 11.17 -3.80 -4.35
C PRO A 130 11.77 -4.09 -2.97
N ASP A 131 11.62 -3.16 -2.03
CA ASP A 131 12.14 -3.24 -0.68
C ASP A 131 11.14 -2.72 0.36
N LEU A 132 11.46 -3.00 1.61
CA LEU A 132 10.62 -2.64 2.75
C LEU A 132 10.96 -1.29 3.35
N ASP A 133 11.95 -0.59 2.80
CA ASP A 133 12.48 0.63 3.37
C ASP A 133 11.50 1.78 3.19
N ILE A 134 11.50 2.69 4.15
CA ILE A 134 10.73 3.93 4.12
C ILE A 134 11.73 5.07 3.97
N PRO A 135 11.61 5.93 2.95
CA PRO A 135 12.47 7.09 2.82
C PRO A 135 12.34 7.99 4.05
N ALA A 136 13.45 8.55 4.52
CA ALA A 136 13.39 9.55 5.58
C ALA A 136 12.60 10.78 5.10
N GLN A 137 11.83 11.39 6.01
CA GLN A 137 11.06 12.63 5.74
C GLN A 137 10.12 12.50 4.54
N SER A 138 9.42 11.37 4.45
CA SER A 138 8.52 11.00 3.36
C SER A 138 7.05 11.30 3.64
N ASN A 139 6.72 12.07 4.66
CA ASN A 139 5.33 12.48 4.95
C ASN A 139 4.86 13.58 3.98
N GLY A 140 3.59 13.95 4.07
CA GLY A 140 2.92 14.92 3.21
C GLY A 140 2.72 14.37 1.80
N GLN A 141 2.88 15.26 0.83
CA GLN A 141 2.85 15.01 -0.62
C GLN A 141 3.68 13.80 -1.11
N TYR A 142 4.60 13.29 -0.30
CA TYR A 142 5.43 12.14 -0.65
C TYR A 142 4.80 10.80 -0.28
N LEU A 143 3.67 10.78 0.45
CA LEU A 143 2.85 9.61 0.78
C LEU A 143 3.61 8.44 1.42
N GLY A 144 4.77 8.64 2.03
CA GLY A 144 5.63 7.56 2.51
C GLY A 144 6.39 6.78 1.41
N LEU A 145 6.32 7.27 0.16
CA LEU A 145 6.87 6.62 -1.04
C LEU A 145 8.23 7.16 -1.45
N THR A 146 8.36 8.48 -1.41
CA THR A 146 9.56 9.20 -1.81
C THR A 146 9.91 10.23 -0.76
N ASN A 147 10.87 11.10 -1.05
CA ASN A 147 11.11 12.32 -0.30
C ASN A 147 11.62 13.39 -1.27
N VAL A 148 11.95 14.57 -0.74
CA VAL A 148 12.46 15.69 -1.55
C VAL A 148 13.66 15.33 -2.45
N SER A 149 14.50 14.37 -2.02
CA SER A 149 15.70 13.95 -2.76
C SER A 149 15.48 12.79 -3.73
N THR A 150 14.40 12.01 -3.55
CA THR A 150 14.13 10.80 -4.34
C THR A 150 12.89 10.93 -5.21
N ASN A 151 12.11 12.00 -5.08
CA ASN A 151 10.95 12.23 -5.93
C ASN A 151 11.35 12.34 -7.41
N GLY A 152 10.65 11.63 -8.28
CA GLY A 152 10.97 11.52 -9.71
C GLY A 152 12.20 10.67 -10.04
N ASN A 153 12.80 9.98 -9.06
CA ASN A 153 13.95 9.12 -9.30
C ASN A 153 13.52 7.72 -9.77
N TRP A 154 13.66 7.45 -11.08
CA TRP A 154 13.31 6.19 -11.73
C TRP A 154 14.05 4.96 -11.21
N THR A 155 15.19 5.14 -10.53
CA THR A 155 16.00 4.03 -9.99
C THR A 155 15.39 3.40 -8.73
N LYS A 156 14.36 4.02 -8.14
CA LYS A 156 13.63 3.46 -6.99
C LYS A 156 12.66 2.33 -7.38
N HIS A 157 12.43 2.10 -8.67
CA HIS A 157 11.65 0.98 -9.20
C HIS A 157 10.32 0.77 -8.47
N LEU A 158 9.62 1.88 -8.22
CA LEU A 158 8.38 1.95 -7.47
C LEU A 158 7.24 2.22 -8.42
N ILE A 159 6.14 1.50 -8.25
CA ILE A 159 4.86 1.79 -8.92
C ILE A 159 3.87 2.15 -7.84
N ALA A 160 3.11 3.22 -8.04
CA ALA A 160 2.02 3.63 -7.18
C ALA A 160 0.79 3.99 -8.02
N ILE A 161 -0.38 3.57 -7.56
CA ILE A 161 -1.68 4.02 -8.06
C ILE A 161 -2.30 4.85 -6.94
N GLU A 162 -2.38 6.16 -7.16
CA GLU A 162 -2.77 7.12 -6.14
C GLU A 162 -4.26 7.52 -6.25
N LEU A 163 -4.91 7.60 -5.11
CA LEU A 163 -6.18 8.26 -4.86
C LEU A 163 -5.85 9.57 -4.11
N ASP A 164 -5.43 10.57 -4.88
CA ASP A 164 -5.06 11.89 -4.37
C ASP A 164 -6.31 12.68 -3.95
N THR A 165 -6.23 13.34 -2.79
CA THR A 165 -7.32 14.11 -2.20
C THR A 165 -7.03 15.61 -2.15
N VAL A 166 -5.85 16.03 -2.60
CA VAL A 166 -5.41 17.42 -2.69
C VAL A 166 -4.82 17.71 -4.09
N LYS A 167 -4.54 18.98 -4.41
CA LYS A 167 -3.94 19.40 -5.68
C LYS A 167 -2.67 20.19 -5.41
#